data_AF-A0A531JRA8-F1
#
_entry.id   AF-A0A531JRA8-F1
#
_cell.length_a   1.000
_cell.length_b   1.000
_cell.length_c   1.000
_cell.angle_alpha   90.00
_cell.angle_beta   90.00
_cell.angle_gamma   90.00
#
_symmetry.space_group_name_H-M   'P 1'
#
loop_
_entity.id
_entity.type
_entity.pdbx_description
1 polymer ?
#
loop_
_entity_poly.entity_id
_entity_poly.type
_entity_poly.pdbx_seq_one_letter_code
_entity_poly.pdbx_strand_id
1 'polypeptide(L)'
;APELLFERLNLRIGGRLKLGSATFELRARLVNEPDAVSDGFGFAPRLMISTDGLAASGLIQPGSLVENAYKVRLPGGTGEAGIKAIQDQAAEDFPESGWSIRTRSNAAPALSANIERFSQF
;
A
#
# COMPACT_ATOMS: atom_id res chain seq x y z
N ALA A 1 4.62 5.54 -11.51
CA ALA A 1 4.30 6.45 -10.39
C ALA A 1 5.50 7.21 -9.82
N PRO A 2 6.67 6.60 -9.56
CA PRO A 2 7.79 7.29 -8.88
C PRO A 2 8.34 8.48 -9.67
N GLU A 3 8.43 8.37 -11.00
CA GLU A 3 8.96 9.44 -11.87
C GLU A 3 8.19 10.74 -11.77
N LEU A 4 6.86 10.64 -11.65
CA LEU A 4 6.01 11.82 -11.73
C LEU A 4 6.33 12.82 -10.61
N LEU A 5 6.76 12.36 -9.43
CA LEU A 5 7.18 13.25 -8.35
C LEU A 5 8.47 13.98 -8.69
N PHE A 6 9.49 13.24 -9.14
CA PHE A 6 10.80 13.79 -9.47
C PHE A 6 10.72 14.77 -10.63
N GLU A 7 9.94 14.44 -11.66
CA GLU A 7 9.72 15.29 -12.82
C GLU A 7 8.93 16.56 -12.47
N ARG A 8 7.78 16.43 -11.78
CA ARG A 8 6.91 17.59 -11.52
C ARG A 8 7.48 18.58 -10.53
N LEU A 9 8.28 18.11 -9.58
CA LEU A 9 8.91 18.97 -8.57
C LEU A 9 10.38 19.26 -8.90
N ASN A 10 10.87 18.80 -10.07
CA ASN A 10 12.27 18.90 -10.50
C ASN A 10 13.25 18.47 -9.39
N LEU A 11 12.93 17.38 -8.72
CA LEU A 11 13.69 16.84 -7.60
C LEU A 11 14.75 15.86 -8.09
N ARG A 12 15.79 15.67 -7.27
CA ARG A 12 16.85 14.69 -7.46
C ARG A 12 17.10 13.97 -6.14
N ILE A 13 17.79 12.83 -6.18
CA ILE A 13 18.28 12.18 -4.95
C ILE A 13 19.18 13.18 -4.21
N GLY A 14 19.03 13.27 -2.89
CA GLY A 14 19.61 14.31 -2.02
C GLY A 14 18.78 15.61 -1.94
N GLY A 15 17.76 15.75 -2.77
CA GLY A 15 16.80 16.85 -2.70
C GLY A 15 15.94 16.78 -1.43
N ARG A 16 15.41 17.92 -1.01
CA ARG A 16 14.54 18.02 0.17
C ARG A 16 13.09 18.29 -0.21
N LEU A 17 12.17 17.63 0.47
CA LEU A 17 10.72 17.77 0.31
C LEU A 17 10.09 18.02 1.68
N LYS A 18 9.16 18.98 1.75
CA LYS A 18 8.32 19.17 2.94
C LYS A 18 7.10 18.26 2.87
N LEU A 19 6.86 17.49 3.93
CA LEU A 19 5.70 16.61 4.08
C LEU A 19 5.08 16.85 5.46
N GLY A 20 3.86 17.39 5.48
CA GLY A 20 3.23 17.87 6.71
C GLY A 20 4.06 19.00 7.36
N SER A 21 4.44 18.81 8.62
CA SER A 21 5.28 19.75 9.38
C SER A 21 6.79 19.50 9.22
N ALA A 22 7.21 18.35 8.69
CA ALA A 22 8.61 17.95 8.63
C ALA A 22 9.21 18.07 7.21
N THR A 23 10.54 18.16 7.14
CA THR A 23 11.29 18.14 5.88
C THR A 23 12.12 16.87 5.79
N PHE A 24 12.02 16.20 4.67
CA PHE A 24 12.65 14.92 4.38
C PHE A 24 13.64 15.07 3.23
N GLU A 25 14.71 14.28 3.28
CA GLU A 25 15.64 14.12 2.17
C GLU A 25 15.24 12.90 1.32
N LEU A 26 15.21 13.07 0.00
CA LEU A 26 14.98 11.98 -0.94
C LEU A 26 16.24 11.12 -1.06
N ARG A 27 16.27 9.99 -0.37
CA ARG A 27 17.45 9.11 -0.32
C ARG A 27 17.52 8.07 -1.44
N ALA A 28 16.37 7.66 -1.95
CA ALA A 28 16.30 6.60 -2.95
C ALA A 28 15.05 6.73 -3.81
N ARG A 29 15.07 6.03 -4.93
CA ARG A 29 13.91 5.86 -5.80
C ARG A 29 13.48 4.40 -5.80
N LEU A 30 12.22 4.16 -5.44
CA LEU A 30 11.59 2.85 -5.60
C LEU A 30 11.39 2.58 -7.09
N VAL A 31 11.97 1.49 -7.58
CA VAL A 31 11.85 1.06 -8.98
C VAL A 31 10.71 0.06 -9.15
N ASN A 32 10.52 -0.81 -8.15
CA ASN A 32 9.46 -1.80 -8.16
C ASN A 32 8.92 -2.01 -6.73
N GLU A 33 7.61 -2.16 -6.62
CA GLU A 33 6.92 -2.53 -5.39
C GLU A 33 6.21 -3.87 -5.65
N PRO A 34 6.52 -4.94 -4.88
CA PRO A 34 5.80 -6.20 -5.02
C PRO A 34 4.31 -5.96 -4.73
N ASP A 35 3.46 -6.56 -5.55
CA ASP A 35 1.99 -6.45 -5.47
C ASP A 35 1.42 -5.03 -5.70
N ALA A 36 2.16 -4.13 -6.36
CA ALA A 36 1.67 -2.77 -6.63
C ALA A 36 0.37 -2.73 -7.45
N VAL A 37 0.15 -3.71 -8.33
CA VAL A 37 -1.08 -3.83 -9.14
C VAL A 37 -2.31 -4.12 -8.27
N SER A 38 -2.11 -4.80 -7.14
CA SER A 38 -3.16 -5.16 -6.18
C SER A 38 -3.64 -3.96 -5.36
N ASP A 39 -2.80 -2.94 -5.20
CA ASP A 39 -3.10 -1.73 -4.41
C ASP A 39 -4.07 -0.77 -5.13
N GLY A 40 -4.42 -1.03 -6.40
CA GLY A 40 -5.37 -0.23 -7.17
C GLY A 40 -4.77 1.01 -7.83
N PHE A 41 -5.62 1.97 -8.17
CA PHE A 41 -5.22 3.18 -8.90
C PHE A 41 -4.80 4.31 -7.93
N GLY A 42 -3.53 4.71 -7.98
CA GLY A 42 -3.00 5.81 -7.18
C GLY A 42 -3.20 7.17 -7.87
N PHE A 43 -3.83 8.12 -7.18
CA PHE A 43 -4.05 9.49 -7.69
C PHE A 43 -2.85 10.43 -7.51
N ALA A 44 -1.87 10.05 -6.68
CA ALA A 44 -0.68 10.84 -6.41
C ALA A 44 0.56 9.92 -6.33
N PRO A 45 1.77 10.48 -6.55
CA PRO A 45 3.00 9.73 -6.30
C PRO A 45 3.09 9.27 -4.85
N ARG A 46 3.53 8.03 -4.63
CA ARG A 46 3.69 7.44 -3.30
C ARG A 46 5.07 7.75 -2.74
N LEU A 47 5.16 7.89 -1.42
CA LEU A 47 6.40 8.04 -0.67
C LEU A 47 6.51 6.92 0.35
N MET A 48 7.72 6.39 0.52
CA MET A 48 8.05 5.47 1.60
C MET A 48 8.94 6.20 2.59
N ILE A 49 8.49 6.26 3.85
CA ILE A 49 9.18 6.93 4.96
C ILE A 49 9.25 5.99 6.16
N SER A 50 10.15 6.27 7.11
CA SER A 50 10.19 5.54 8.38
C SER A 50 8.96 5.86 9.24
N THR A 51 8.65 4.97 10.17
CA THR A 51 7.58 5.17 11.17
C THR A 51 7.83 6.43 12.00
N ASP A 52 9.07 6.65 12.43
CA ASP A 52 9.45 7.85 13.18
C ASP A 52 9.30 9.12 12.33
N GLY A 53 9.60 9.01 11.02
CA GLY A 53 9.38 10.08 10.06
C GLY A 53 7.89 10.38 9.88
N LEU A 54 7.04 9.35 9.78
CA LEU A 54 5.59 9.51 9.70
C LEU A 54 5.04 10.20 10.95
N ALA A 55 5.49 9.83 12.15
CA ALA A 55 5.15 10.52 13.38
C ALA A 55 5.60 11.99 13.36
N ALA A 56 6.85 12.26 12.98
CA ALA A 56 7.40 13.61 12.90
C ALA A 56 6.70 14.50 11.85
N SER A 57 6.13 13.91 10.79
CA SER A 57 5.39 14.64 9.76
C SER A 57 4.09 15.28 10.27
N GLY A 58 3.55 14.78 11.38
CA GLY A 58 2.28 15.23 11.93
C GLY A 58 1.06 14.93 11.04
N LEU A 59 1.18 14.09 10.02
CA LEU A 59 0.05 13.74 9.12
C LEU A 59 -1.01 12.84 9.77
N ILE A 60 -0.62 12.04 10.77
CA ILE A 60 -1.54 11.24 11.56
C ILE A 60 -2.00 12.09 12.74
N GLN A 61 -3.27 12.51 12.70
CA GLN A 61 -3.94 13.27 13.73
C GLN A 61 -5.29 12.63 14.06
N PRO A 62 -5.92 12.99 15.19
CA PRO A 62 -7.31 12.62 15.44
C PRO A 62 -8.20 13.00 14.23
N GLY A 63 -8.90 12.01 13.67
CA GLY A 63 -9.73 12.18 12.46
C GLY A 63 -9.03 11.86 11.14
N SER A 64 -7.71 11.61 11.12
CA SER A 64 -7.03 11.12 9.91
C SER A 64 -7.55 9.73 9.51
N LEU A 65 -7.82 9.55 8.22
CA LEU A 65 -8.09 8.25 7.63
C LEU A 65 -6.76 7.54 7.34
N VAL A 66 -6.50 6.46 8.08
CA VAL A 66 -5.27 5.67 7.96
C VAL A 66 -5.63 4.24 7.57
N GLU A 67 -5.09 3.79 6.43
CA GLU A 67 -5.17 2.39 6.02
C GLU A 67 -3.85 1.68 6.37
N ASN A 68 -3.95 0.56 7.06
CA ASN A 68 -2.82 -0.31 7.37
C ASN A 68 -2.94 -1.58 6.54
N ALA A 69 -1.93 -1.87 5.73
CA ALA A 69 -1.87 -3.06 4.90
C ALA A 69 -0.66 -3.92 5.27
N TYR A 70 -0.89 -5.23 5.43
CA TYR A 70 0.16 -6.20 5.71
C TYR A 70 0.42 -7.05 4.47
N LYS A 71 1.67 -7.05 3.99
CA LYS A 71 2.11 -7.93 2.89
C LYS A 71 2.82 -9.15 3.50
N VAL A 72 2.14 -10.29 3.50
CA VAL A 72 2.61 -11.53 4.14
C VAL A 72 3.11 -12.50 3.07
N ARG A 73 4.40 -12.86 3.14
CA ARG A 73 4.99 -13.90 2.30
C ARG A 73 4.86 -15.25 2.99
N LEU A 74 4.14 -16.17 2.35
CA LEU A 74 3.99 -17.54 2.84
C LEU A 74 5.15 -18.44 2.39
N PRO A 75 5.44 -19.53 3.11
CA PRO A 75 6.42 -20.53 2.68
C PRO A 75 6.11 -21.07 1.28
N GLY A 76 7.16 -21.37 0.51
CA GLY A 76 7.03 -21.99 -0.81
C GLY A 76 6.27 -23.32 -0.72
N GLY A 77 5.33 -23.55 -1.65
CA GLY A 77 4.49 -24.75 -1.66
C GLY A 77 3.20 -24.63 -0.86
N THR A 78 2.92 -23.48 -0.21
CA THR A 78 1.60 -23.24 0.40
C THR A 78 0.53 -23.22 -0.70
N GLY A 79 -0.26 -24.29 -0.78
CA GLY A 79 -1.38 -24.42 -1.70
C GLY A 79 -2.61 -23.64 -1.23
N GLU A 80 -3.66 -23.62 -2.06
CA GLU A 80 -4.90 -22.88 -1.78
C GLU A 80 -5.57 -23.31 -0.46
N ALA A 81 -5.57 -24.61 -0.15
CA ALA A 81 -6.10 -25.13 1.10
C ALA A 81 -5.36 -24.57 2.33
N GLY A 82 -4.04 -24.42 2.24
CA GLY A 82 -3.23 -23.84 3.32
C GLY A 82 -3.50 -22.34 3.49
N ILE A 83 -3.67 -21.62 2.38
CA ILE A 83 -4.07 -20.20 2.41
C ILE A 83 -5.44 -20.04 3.07
N LYS A 84 -6.42 -20.88 2.69
CA LYS A 84 -7.76 -20.86 3.28
C LYS A 84 -7.72 -21.12 4.79
N ALA A 85 -6.96 -22.12 5.23
CA ALA A 85 -6.81 -22.42 6.65
C ALA A 85 -6.25 -21.22 7.44
N ILE A 86 -5.30 -20.46 6.87
CA ILE A 86 -4.78 -19.24 7.49
C ILE A 86 -5.86 -18.15 7.58
N GLN A 87 -6.71 -18.01 6.54
CA GLN A 87 -7.81 -17.05 6.56
C GLN A 87 -8.84 -17.40 7.63
N ASP A 88 -9.22 -18.68 7.72
CA ASP A 88 -10.18 -19.17 8.70
C ASP A 88 -9.64 -18.96 10.13
N GLN A 89 -8.37 -19.31 10.38
CA GLN A 89 -7.71 -19.08 11.67
C GLN A 89 -7.67 -17.59 12.04
N ALA A 90 -7.35 -16.71 11.09
CA ALA A 90 -7.33 -15.27 11.34
C ALA A 90 -8.72 -14.72 11.70
N ALA A 91 -9.78 -15.25 11.09
CA ALA A 91 -11.15 -14.87 11.41
C ALA A 91 -11.59 -15.37 12.80
N GLU A 92 -11.14 -16.55 13.22
CA GLU A 92 -11.40 -17.11 14.55
C GLU A 92 -10.64 -16.38 15.66
N ASP A 93 -9.35 -16.09 15.44
CA ASP A 93 -8.50 -15.45 16.45
C ASP A 93 -8.79 -13.96 16.60
N PHE A 94 -9.23 -13.29 15.53
CA PHE A 94 -9.45 -11.85 15.49
C PHE A 94 -10.82 -11.45 14.91
N PRO A 95 -11.94 -11.89 15.50
CA PRO A 95 -13.27 -11.72 14.91
C PRO A 95 -13.71 -10.25 14.78
N GLU A 96 -13.24 -9.37 15.67
CA GLU A 96 -13.61 -7.95 15.68
C GLU A 96 -12.71 -7.06 14.82
N SER A 97 -11.70 -7.64 14.18
CA SER A 97 -10.65 -6.87 13.51
C SER A 97 -11.01 -6.41 12.10
N GLY A 98 -12.08 -6.93 11.51
CA GLY A 98 -12.63 -6.46 10.23
C GLY A 98 -11.68 -6.64 9.03
N TRP A 99 -10.80 -7.64 9.06
CA TRP A 99 -9.76 -7.82 8.06
C TRP A 99 -10.33 -8.05 6.65
N SER A 100 -9.78 -7.33 5.66
CA SER A 100 -9.96 -7.62 4.24
C SER A 100 -8.77 -8.44 3.74
N ILE A 101 -8.86 -9.77 3.78
CA ILE A 101 -7.75 -10.65 3.38
C ILE A 101 -7.83 -10.91 1.87
N ARG A 102 -6.77 -10.52 1.15
CA ARG A 102 -6.61 -10.78 -0.29
C ARG A 102 -5.51 -11.82 -0.50
N THR A 103 -5.72 -12.71 -1.46
CA THR A 103 -4.81 -13.81 -1.77
C THR A 103 -4.37 -13.72 -3.23
N ARG A 104 -3.39 -14.54 -3.63
CA ARG A 104 -2.95 -14.56 -5.03
C ARG A 104 -4.05 -14.97 -6.03
N SER A 105 -5.05 -15.75 -5.59
CA SER A 105 -6.18 -16.16 -6.45
C SER A 105 -7.23 -15.05 -6.61
N ASN A 106 -7.19 -14.03 -5.74
CA ASN A 106 -7.99 -12.81 -5.85
C ASN A 106 -7.09 -11.58 -5.61
N ALA A 107 -6.02 -11.46 -6.40
CA ALA A 107 -4.96 -10.49 -6.14
C ALA A 107 -5.34 -9.05 -6.48
N ALA A 108 -6.25 -8.81 -7.43
CA ALA A 108 -6.62 -7.45 -7.86
C ALA A 108 -8.15 -7.26 -8.04
N PRO A 109 -8.96 -7.50 -6.99
CA PRO A 109 -10.41 -7.33 -7.07
C PRO A 109 -10.82 -5.90 -7.43
N ALA A 110 -10.03 -4.90 -7.04
CA ALA A 110 -10.25 -3.50 -7.41
C ALA A 110 -10.08 -3.27 -8.92
N LEU A 111 -9.17 -3.98 -9.59
CA LEU A 111 -9.02 -3.91 -11.04
C LEU A 111 -10.23 -4.55 -11.72
N SER A 112 -10.66 -5.73 -11.27
CA SER A 112 -11.86 -6.40 -11.80
C SER A 112 -13.11 -5.53 -11.64
N ALA A 113 -13.31 -4.94 -10.45
CA ALA A 113 -14.44 -4.04 -10.18
C ALA A 113 -14.40 -2.76 -11.03
N ASN A 114 -13.21 -2.22 -11.31
CA ASN A 114 -13.08 -1.07 -12.20
C ASN A 114 -13.38 -1.44 -13.66
N ILE A 115 -12.88 -2.56 -14.16
CA ILE A 115 -13.18 -3.07 -15.51
C ILE A 115 -14.69 -3.28 -15.67
N GLU A 116 -15.33 -3.91 -14.69
CA GLU A 116 -16.78 -4.14 -14.69
C GLU A 116 -17.56 -2.82 -14.75
N ARG A 117 -17.20 -1.81 -13.95
CA ARG A 117 -17.81 -0.47 -14.02
C ARG A 117 -17.61 0.23 -15.36
N PHE A 118 -16.44 0.08 -15.99
CA PHE A 118 -16.20 0.66 -17.32
C PHE A 118 -17.01 -0.04 -18.42
N SER A 119 -17.29 -1.34 -18.28
CA SER A 119 -18.13 -2.08 -19.23
C SER A 119 -19.63 -1.77 -19.14
N GLN A 120 -20.04 -1.02 -18.11
CA GLN A 120 -21.42 -0.58 -17.89
C GLN A 120 -21.74 0.78 -18.55
N PHE A 121 -20.76 1.41 -19.20
CA PHE A 121 -20.90 2.63 -20.00
C PHE A 121 -20.50 2.38 -21.45
#